data_AF-A0A947GE82-F1
#
_entry.id   AF-A0A947GE82-F1
#
_cell.length_a   1.000
_cell.length_b   1.000
_cell.length_c   1.000
_cell.angle_alpha   90.00
_cell.angle_beta   90.00
_cell.angle_gamma   90.00
#
_symmetry.space_group_name_H-M   'P 1'
#
loop_
_entity.id
_entity.type
_entity.pdbx_description
1 polymer ?
#
loop_
_entity_poly.entity_id
_entity_poly.type
_entity_poly.pdbx_seq_one_letter_code
_entity_poly.pdbx_strand_id
1 'polypeptide(L)'
;MKPYSSDAEHGQSADIEAIRIAVQVAAQKRANDCEALLSLLRQLEVLHRDIRETLFQESLPTNRQRLYHLLRDIEINGGWPYIQRMKLVELLKGVDPSLDPEASED
;
A
#
# COMPACT_ATOMS: atom_id res chain seq x y z
N MET A 1 11.18 17.75 25.13
CA MET A 1 11.09 17.77 23.66
C MET A 1 12.23 16.91 23.12
N LYS A 2 12.00 15.65 22.75
CA LYS A 2 13.03 14.81 22.12
C LYS A 2 12.84 14.91 20.60
N PRO A 3 13.88 15.20 19.81
CA PRO A 3 13.78 15.24 18.36
C PRO A 3 13.48 13.83 17.87
N TYR A 4 12.47 13.68 17.02
CA TYR A 4 12.17 12.39 16.40
C TYR A 4 13.38 11.99 15.54
N SER A 5 13.94 10.85 15.93
CA SER A 5 15.12 10.18 15.39
C SER A 5 15.25 10.30 13.87
N SER A 6 16.41 10.85 13.50
CA SER A 6 17.02 10.86 12.17
C SER A 6 17.75 9.53 11.86
N ASP A 7 17.31 8.39 12.39
CA ASP A 7 18.04 7.10 12.31
C ASP A 7 17.24 5.96 11.64
N ALA A 8 16.18 6.26 10.87
CA ALA A 8 15.36 5.24 10.21
C ALA A 8 15.71 5.00 8.73
N GLU A 9 16.76 5.63 8.19
CA GLU A 9 17.02 5.68 6.74
C GLU A 9 18.04 4.63 6.21
N HIS A 10 18.64 3.77 7.05
CA HIS A 10 19.79 2.95 6.63
C HIS A 10 19.60 1.42 6.68
N GLY A 11 18.38 0.95 6.49
CA GLY A 11 18.12 -0.49 6.37
C GLY A 11 16.85 -0.77 5.59
N GLN A 12 16.84 -0.55 4.27
CA GLN A 12 15.90 -1.28 3.43
C GLN A 12 16.14 -2.77 3.73
N SER A 13 15.17 -3.39 4.38
CA SER A 13 15.30 -4.73 4.94
C SER A 13 15.76 -5.70 3.86
N ALA A 14 16.71 -6.58 4.17
CA ALA A 14 17.41 -7.42 3.18
C ALA A 14 16.45 -8.30 2.35
N ASP A 15 15.27 -8.60 2.89
CA ASP A 15 14.17 -9.27 2.21
C ASP A 15 13.53 -8.41 1.10
N ILE A 16 13.26 -7.13 1.35
CA ILE A 16 12.71 -6.19 0.36
C ILE A 16 13.68 -6.05 -0.82
N GLU A 17 14.97 -5.94 -0.54
CA GLU A 17 16.00 -5.87 -1.58
C GLU A 17 16.09 -7.17 -2.40
N ALA A 18 15.96 -8.33 -1.74
CA ALA A 18 15.92 -9.62 -2.44
C ALA A 18 14.69 -9.73 -3.37
N ILE A 19 13.52 -9.26 -2.93
CA ILE A 19 12.31 -9.22 -3.76
C ILE A 19 12.52 -8.31 -4.97
N ARG A 20 13.09 -7.11 -4.76
CA ARG A 20 13.41 -6.16 -5.83
C ARG A 20 14.28 -6.81 -6.90
N ILE A 21 15.36 -7.46 -6.50
CA ILE A 21 16.28 -8.17 -7.39
C ILE A 21 15.56 -9.31 -8.13
N ALA A 22 14.75 -10.11 -7.43
CA ALA A 22 14.02 -11.22 -8.04
C ALA A 22 13.04 -10.75 -9.14
N VAL A 23 12.31 -9.65 -8.89
CA VAL A 23 11.41 -9.05 -9.87
C VAL A 23 12.17 -8.50 -11.07
N GLN A 24 13.30 -7.82 -10.85
CA GLN A 24 14.16 -7.33 -11.93
C GLN A 24 14.69 -8.45 -12.81
N VAL A 25 15.18 -9.55 -12.21
CA VAL A 25 15.64 -10.73 -12.95
C VAL A 25 14.49 -11.35 -13.74
N ALA A 26 13.29 -11.43 -13.17
CA ALA A 26 12.10 -11.94 -13.87
C ALA A 26 11.71 -11.07 -15.07
N ALA A 27 11.80 -9.75 -14.95
CA ALA A 27 11.55 -8.82 -16.05
C ALA A 27 12.61 -8.95 -17.15
N GLN A 28 13.89 -9.03 -16.79
CA GLN A 28 14.99 -9.14 -17.75
C GLN A 28 14.90 -10.41 -18.60
N LYS A 29 14.49 -11.54 -17.99
CA LYS A 29 14.26 -12.81 -18.71
C LYS A 29 13.15 -12.74 -19.76
N ARG A 30 12.28 -11.72 -19.68
CA ARG A 30 11.13 -11.50 -20.57
C ARG A 30 11.34 -10.27 -21.47
N ALA A 31 12.57 -9.77 -21.56
CA ALA A 31 12.88 -8.62 -22.39
C ALA A 31 12.47 -8.87 -23.85
N ASN A 32 11.86 -7.86 -24.47
CA ASN A 32 11.30 -7.90 -25.83
C ASN A 32 10.08 -8.82 -26.03
N ASP A 33 9.48 -9.34 -24.95
CA ASP A 33 8.21 -10.07 -24.97
C ASP A 33 7.13 -9.27 -24.21
N CYS A 34 6.31 -8.54 -24.95
CA CYS A 34 5.27 -7.67 -24.39
C CYS A 34 4.22 -8.45 -23.60
N GLU A 35 3.81 -9.62 -24.07
CA GLU A 35 2.78 -10.43 -23.41
C GLU A 35 3.31 -11.04 -22.11
N ALA A 36 4.55 -11.54 -22.12
CA ALA A 36 5.19 -12.07 -20.92
C ALA A 36 5.44 -10.97 -19.87
N LEU A 37 5.83 -9.76 -20.30
CA LEU A 37 5.96 -8.61 -19.41
C LEU A 37 4.61 -8.19 -18.83
N LEU A 38 3.55 -8.15 -19.64
CA LEU A 38 2.20 -7.86 -19.16
C LEU A 38 1.70 -8.91 -18.15
N SER A 39 2.01 -10.19 -18.37
CA SER A 39 1.72 -11.25 -17.40
C SER A 39 2.46 -11.03 -16.07
N LEU A 40 3.75 -10.66 -16.10
CA LEU A 40 4.51 -10.32 -14.90
C LEU A 40 3.86 -9.15 -14.15
N LEU A 41 3.52 -8.07 -14.86
CA LEU A 41 2.89 -6.89 -14.26
C LEU A 41 1.53 -7.22 -13.61
N ARG A 42 0.71 -8.04 -14.25
CA ARG A 42 -0.57 -8.51 -13.68
C ARG A 42 -0.36 -9.32 -12.40
N GLN A 43 0.66 -10.16 -12.35
CA GLN A 43 0.98 -10.93 -11.14
C GLN A 43 1.46 -10.04 -9.99
N LEU A 44 2.27 -9.02 -10.28
CA LEU A 44 2.67 -8.03 -9.28
C LEU A 44 1.48 -7.23 -8.74
N GLU A 45 0.54 -6.87 -9.61
CA GLU A 45 -0.72 -6.20 -9.22
C GLU A 45 -1.58 -7.10 -8.30
N VAL A 46 -1.72 -8.39 -8.63
CA VAL A 46 -2.44 -9.34 -7.76
C VAL A 46 -1.76 -9.45 -6.40
N LEU A 47 -0.44 -9.67 -6.36
CA LEU A 47 0.31 -9.75 -5.11
C LEU A 47 0.17 -8.47 -4.27
N HIS A 48 0.29 -7.31 -4.92
CA HIS A 48 0.11 -6.02 -4.27
C HIS A 48 -1.30 -5.89 -3.67
N ARG A 49 -2.34 -6.28 -4.43
CA ARG A 49 -3.73 -6.24 -3.96
C ARG A 49 -3.95 -7.15 -2.75
N ASP A 50 -3.45 -8.37 -2.80
CA ASP A 50 -3.59 -9.33 -1.70
C ASP A 50 -2.94 -8.80 -0.42
N ILE A 51 -1.71 -8.28 -0.50
CA ILE A 51 -1.01 -7.66 0.64
C ILE A 51 -1.80 -6.47 1.18
N ARG A 52 -2.35 -5.64 0.27
CA ARG A 52 -3.13 -4.46 0.65
C ARG A 52 -4.40 -4.83 1.42
N GLU A 53 -5.17 -5.77 0.90
CA GLU A 53 -6.50 -6.15 1.42
C GLU A 53 -6.43 -7.04 2.66
N THR A 54 -5.28 -7.69 2.90
CA THR A 54 -5.05 -8.50 4.09
C THR A 54 -4.11 -7.79 5.06
N LEU A 55 -2.80 -8.00 4.91
CA LEU A 55 -1.77 -7.58 5.86
C LEU A 55 -1.76 -6.08 6.13
N PHE A 56 -1.88 -5.25 5.09
CA PHE A 56 -1.82 -3.79 5.26
C PHE A 56 -3.09 -3.25 5.92
N GLN A 57 -4.26 -3.66 5.45
CA GLN A 57 -5.54 -3.22 6.01
C GLN A 57 -5.70 -3.66 7.48
N GLU A 58 -5.31 -4.88 7.82
CA GLU A 58 -5.28 -5.37 9.21
C GLU A 58 -4.26 -4.62 10.09
N SER A 59 -3.20 -4.09 9.48
CA SER A 59 -2.16 -3.33 10.18
C SER A 59 -2.49 -1.83 10.32
N LEU A 60 -3.65 -1.37 9.83
CA LEU A 60 -4.00 0.04 9.89
C LEU A 60 -4.09 0.52 11.35
N PRO A 61 -3.57 1.72 11.67
CA PRO A 61 -3.67 2.25 13.01
C PRO A 61 -5.13 2.46 13.43
N THR A 62 -5.52 1.86 14.54
CA THR A 62 -6.83 2.13 15.17
C THR A 62 -6.90 3.51 15.83
N ASN A 63 -5.74 4.14 16.08
CA ASN A 63 -5.63 5.50 16.59
C ASN A 63 -5.74 6.51 15.44
N ARG A 64 -6.74 7.41 15.53
CA ARG A 64 -7.03 8.45 14.53
C ARG A 64 -5.82 9.32 14.18
N GLN A 65 -5.04 9.78 15.17
CA GLN A 65 -3.88 10.64 14.91
C GLN A 65 -2.81 9.90 14.10
N ARG A 66 -2.51 8.64 14.45
CA ARG A 66 -1.56 7.80 13.71
C ARG A 66 -2.04 7.51 12.30
N LEU A 67 -3.34 7.28 12.13
CA LEU A 67 -3.95 7.12 10.81
C LEU A 67 -3.81 8.39 9.96
N TYR A 68 -4.08 9.57 10.52
CA TYR A 68 -3.87 10.84 9.81
C TYR A 68 -2.41 11.08 9.41
N HIS A 69 -1.46 10.72 10.27
CA HIS A 69 -0.04 10.81 9.93
C HIS A 69 0.32 9.88 8.76
N LEU A 70 -0.17 8.63 8.78
CA LEU A 70 0.04 7.67 7.69
C LEU A 70 -0.58 8.18 6.38
N LEU A 71 -1.81 8.68 6.40
CA LEU A 71 -2.49 9.21 5.22
C LEU A 71 -1.75 10.41 4.61
N ARG A 72 -1.31 11.36 5.47
CA ARG A 72 -0.53 12.52 5.02
C ARG A 72 0.81 12.11 4.41
N ASP A 73 1.46 11.09 4.97
CA ASP A 73 2.74 10.58 4.45
C ASP A 73 2.57 9.99 3.04
N ILE A 74 1.50 9.22 2.83
CA ILE A 74 1.11 8.68 1.51
C ILE A 74 0.83 9.81 0.50
N GLU A 75 0.17 10.89 0.93
CA GLU A 75 -0.14 12.06 0.07
C GLU A 75 1.11 12.86 -0.32
N ILE A 76 2.06 13.06 0.61
CA ILE A 76 3.24 13.92 0.41
C ILE A 76 4.32 13.22 -0.41
N ASN A 77 4.64 11.98 -0.08
CA ASN A 77 5.79 11.29 -0.68
C ASN A 77 5.48 10.67 -2.04
N GLY A 78 4.21 10.68 -2.47
CA GLY A 78 3.81 10.19 -3.77
C GLY A 78 4.12 8.70 -3.93
N GLY A 79 3.20 7.86 -3.48
CA GLY A 79 3.39 6.42 -3.54
C GLY A 79 2.11 5.69 -3.16
N TRP A 80 1.09 5.79 -4.01
CA TRP A 80 -0.02 4.82 -4.01
C TRP A 80 -0.48 4.60 -5.45
N PRO A 81 -0.68 3.35 -5.91
CA PRO A 81 -0.70 3.03 -7.32
C PRO A 81 -2.01 3.43 -7.99
N TYR A 82 -1.97 3.53 -9.32
CA TYR A 82 -3.08 3.68 -10.27
C TYR A 82 -4.15 2.56 -10.18
N ILE A 83 -4.76 2.38 -9.01
CA ILE A 83 -5.83 1.43 -8.73
C ILE A 83 -6.99 2.25 -8.17
N GLN A 84 -8.20 1.99 -8.68
CA GLN A 84 -9.42 2.71 -8.35
C GLN A 84 -9.50 2.99 -6.84
N ARG A 85 -9.55 4.28 -6.49
CA ARG A 85 -9.56 4.74 -5.09
C ARG A 85 -10.76 4.10 -4.39
N MET A 86 -10.52 3.27 -3.36
CA MET A 86 -11.54 3.09 -2.33
C MET A 86 -11.88 4.48 -1.79
N LYS A 87 -13.16 4.82 -1.75
CA LYS A 87 -13.56 6.14 -1.26
C LYS A 87 -13.04 6.25 0.17
N LEU A 88 -12.46 7.40 0.54
CA LEU A 88 -12.03 7.69 1.93
C LEU A 88 -13.07 7.26 2.97
N VAL A 89 -14.35 7.35 2.60
CA VAL A 89 -15.51 6.83 3.33
C VAL A 89 -15.36 5.35 3.71
N GLU A 90 -15.01 4.46 2.78
CA GLU A 90 -14.85 3.01 3.00
C GLU A 90 -13.75 2.70 4.02
N LEU A 91 -12.65 3.46 4.02
CA LEU A 91 -11.57 3.31 5.01
C LEU A 91 -11.99 3.82 6.40
N LEU A 92 -12.88 4.81 6.46
CA LEU A 92 -13.36 5.41 7.71
C LEU A 92 -14.52 4.63 8.34
N LYS A 93 -15.23 3.78 7.59
CA LYS A 93 -16.30 2.90 8.10
C LYS A 93 -15.83 2.03 9.28
N GLY A 94 -14.57 1.61 9.29
CA GLY A 94 -14.00 0.81 10.38
C GLY A 94 -13.74 1.58 11.68
N VAL A 95 -13.75 2.92 11.63
CA VAL A 95 -13.39 3.81 12.77
C VAL A 95 -14.61 4.61 13.27
N ASP A 96 -15.63 4.76 12.44
CA ASP A 96 -16.91 5.38 12.79
C ASP A 96 -18.05 4.80 11.93
N PRO A 97 -18.92 3.95 12.50
CA PRO A 97 -20.03 3.32 11.77
C PRO A 97 -21.06 4.31 11.24
N SER A 98 -21.13 5.53 11.78
CA SER A 98 -22.07 6.58 11.35
C SER A 98 -21.72 7.19 9.99
N LEU A 99 -20.54 6.86 9.45
CA LEU A 99 -20.07 7.31 8.14
C LEU A 99 -20.45 6.34 7.01
N ASP A 100 -21.27 5.33 7.28
CA ASP A 100 -21.84 4.48 6.24
C ASP A 100 -23.03 5.19 5.57
N PRO A 101 -22.93 5.58 4.28
CA PRO A 101 -24.03 6.22 3.58
C PRO A 101 -25.28 5.32 3.42
N GLU A 102 -25.18 4.01 3.68
CA GLU A 102 -26.32 3.07 3.68
C GLU A 102 -26.90 2.81 5.07
N ALA A 103 -26.30 3.32 6.15
CA ALA A 103 -26.85 3.20 7.51
C ALA A 103 -27.91 4.28 7.84
N SER A 104 -28.34 5.04 6.84
CA SER A 104 -29.37 6.09 6.94
C SER A 104 -30.61 5.73 6.10
N GLU A 105 -31.07 4.49 6.16
CA GLU A 105 -32.43 4.13 5.77
C GLU A 105 -33.06 3.26 6.87
N ASP A 106 -33.54 3.93 7.92
CA ASP A 106 -34.71 3.56 8.74
C ASP A 106 -35.19 4.78 9.55
#